data_AF-A0A943L6V3-F1
#
_entry.id   AF-A0A943L6V3-F1
#
_cell.length_a   1.000
_cell.length_b   1.000
_cell.length_c   1.000
_cell.angle_alpha   90.00
_cell.angle_beta   90.00
_cell.angle_gamma   90.00
#
_symmetry.space_group_name_H-M   'P 1'
#
loop_
_entity.id
_entity.type
_entity.pdbx_description
1 polymer ?
#
loop_
_entity_poly.entity_id
_entity_poly.type
_entity_poly.pdbx_seq_one_letter_code
_entity_poly.pdbx_strand_id
1 'polypeptide(L)'
;MNTGNGEGTDILSLIVMIEDAETELIQKEKQLIATMNKIEHTIDNVENSLDRCILRARYIECKAWEQICAELNYSWRQIHRLHSNILKKIA
;
A
#
# COMPACT_ATOMS: atom_id res chain seq x y z
N MET A 1 43.62 3.84 -38.59
CA MET A 1 42.46 2.93 -38.70
C MET A 1 41.53 3.28 -37.55
N ASN A 2 40.41 3.95 -37.84
CA ASN A 2 39.42 4.33 -36.85
C ASN A 2 38.35 3.24 -36.82
N THR A 3 38.46 2.29 -35.88
CA THR A 3 37.44 1.26 -35.68
C THR A 3 36.44 1.78 -34.67
N GLY A 4 35.20 1.93 -35.13
CA GLY A 4 34.04 2.55 -34.47
C GLY A 4 33.93 2.25 -32.99
N ASN A 5 33.97 3.32 -32.20
CA ASN A 5 33.84 3.35 -30.76
C ASN A 5 32.56 4.13 -30.46
N GLY A 6 31.54 3.52 -29.82
CA GLY A 6 30.52 4.29 -29.10
C GLY A 6 29.07 3.80 -29.07
N GLU A 7 28.53 3.20 -30.13
CA GLU A 7 27.04 3.02 -30.19
C GLU A 7 26.52 1.75 -29.51
N GLY A 8 27.24 0.62 -29.59
CA GLY A 8 26.79 -0.65 -29.00
C GLY A 8 26.89 -0.71 -27.47
N THR A 9 27.84 0.03 -26.87
CA THR A 9 28.02 0.11 -25.42
C THR A 9 26.89 0.88 -24.75
N ASP A 10 26.35 1.90 -25.44
CA ASP A 10 25.23 2.71 -24.96
C ASP A 10 23.94 1.86 -24.91
N ILE A 11 23.62 1.13 -25.99
CA ILE A 11 22.43 0.25 -26.03
C ILE A 11 22.49 -0.84 -24.97
N LEU A 12 23.63 -1.51 -24.80
CA LEU A 12 23.78 -2.54 -23.77
C LEU A 12 23.62 -1.95 -22.36
N SER A 13 24.15 -0.75 -22.12
CA SER A 13 23.98 -0.07 -20.83
C SER A 13 22.52 0.31 -20.57
N LEU A 14 21.79 0.76 -21.59
CA LEU A 14 20.37 1.07 -21.51
C LEU A 14 19.55 -0.18 -21.19
N ILE A 15 19.87 -1.33 -21.79
CA ILE A 15 19.21 -2.60 -21.50
C ILE A 15 19.40 -2.99 -20.03
N VAL A 16 20.62 -2.92 -19.50
CA VAL A 16 20.89 -3.22 -18.09
C VAL A 16 20.11 -2.28 -17.16
N MET A 17 20.06 -0.99 -17.47
CA MET A 17 19.27 -0.02 -16.69
C MET A 17 17.77 -0.34 -16.68
N ILE A 18 17.22 -0.85 -17.80
CA ILE A 18 15.82 -1.27 -17.88
C ILE A 18 15.60 -2.51 -17.01
N GLU A 19 16.46 -3.54 -17.12
CA GLU A 19 16.35 -4.77 -16.33
C GLU A 19 16.44 -4.49 -14.82
N ASP A 20 17.35 -3.60 -14.41
CA ASP A 20 17.48 -3.17 -13.02
C ASP A 20 16.21 -2.45 -12.53
N ALA A 21 15.66 -1.54 -13.35
CA ALA A 21 14.43 -0.81 -13.02
C ALA A 21 13.21 -1.75 -12.92
N GLU A 22 13.09 -2.72 -13.82
CA GLU A 22 12.04 -3.75 -13.78
C GLU A 22 12.16 -4.60 -12.52
N THR A 23 13.38 -5.01 -12.16
CA THR A 23 13.66 -5.77 -10.94
C THR A 23 13.27 -4.99 -9.70
N GLU A 24 13.59 -3.69 -9.64
CA GLU A 24 13.21 -2.81 -8.55
C GLU A 24 11.68 -2.66 -8.45
N LEU A 25 10.98 -2.50 -9.58
CA LEU A 25 9.52 -2.40 -9.61
C LEU A 25 8.85 -3.68 -9.09
N ILE A 26 9.30 -4.85 -9.55
CA ILE A 26 8.79 -6.14 -9.09
C ILE A 26 9.01 -6.30 -7.58
N GLN A 27 10.16 -5.86 -7.07
CA GLN A 27 10.44 -5.96 -5.64
C GLN A 27 9.54 -5.03 -4.82
N LYS A 28 9.29 -3.81 -5.30
CA LYS A 28 8.32 -2.89 -4.68
C LYS A 28 6.91 -3.46 -4.69
N GLU A 29 6.47 -4.02 -5.81
CA GLU A 29 5.16 -4.67 -5.93
C GLU A 29 5.00 -5.80 -4.92
N LYS A 30 6.00 -6.68 -4.80
CA LYS A 30 5.99 -7.77 -3.80
C LYS A 30 5.88 -7.24 -2.37
N GLN A 31 6.59 -6.17 -2.04
CA GLN A 31 6.53 -5.54 -0.72
C GLN A 31 5.14 -4.93 -0.43
N LEU A 32 4.53 -4.30 -1.43
CA LEU A 32 3.19 -3.74 -1.33
C LEU A 32 2.15 -4.83 -1.11
N ILE A 33 2.17 -5.89 -1.92
CA ILE A 33 1.27 -7.04 -1.78
C ILE A 33 1.44 -7.69 -0.39
N ALA A 34 2.69 -7.93 0.04
CA ALA A 34 2.95 -8.50 1.37
C ALA A 34 2.40 -7.61 2.49
N THR A 35 2.48 -6.29 2.35
CA THR A 35 1.94 -5.34 3.33
C THR A 35 0.42 -5.35 3.33
N MET A 36 -0.23 -5.34 2.15
CA MET A 36 -1.68 -5.44 2.04
C MET A 36 -2.20 -6.74 2.65
N ASN A 37 -1.55 -7.87 2.39
CA ASN A 37 -1.92 -9.16 2.97
C ASN A 37 -1.80 -9.17 4.50
N LYS A 38 -0.78 -8.53 5.06
CA LYS A 38 -0.65 -8.37 6.52
C LYS A 38 -1.79 -7.55 7.10
N ILE A 39 -2.14 -6.43 6.47
CA ILE A 39 -3.26 -5.58 6.89
C ILE A 39 -4.57 -6.38 6.84
N GLU A 40 -4.84 -7.07 5.74
CA GLU A 40 -6.04 -7.89 5.57
C GLU A 40 -6.14 -8.96 6.67
N HIS A 41 -5.05 -9.70 6.89
CA HIS A 41 -5.02 -10.72 7.94
C HIS A 41 -5.21 -10.14 9.35
N THR A 42 -4.63 -8.97 9.64
CA THR A 42 -4.87 -8.27 10.91
C THR A 42 -6.34 -7.89 11.06
N ILE A 43 -6.98 -7.38 9.99
CA ILE A 43 -8.39 -6.99 10.00
C ILE A 43 -9.30 -8.21 10.19
N ASP A 44 -9.04 -9.33 9.51
CA ASP A 44 -9.84 -10.55 9.59
C ASP A 44 -9.92 -11.11 11.02
N ASN A 45 -8.87 -10.93 11.81
CA ASN A 45 -8.81 -11.37 13.20
C ASN A 45 -9.51 -10.43 14.20
N VAL A 46 -9.98 -9.25 13.78
CA VAL A 46 -10.72 -8.34 14.66
C VAL A 46 -12.15 -8.85 14.81
N GLU A 47 -12.60 -9.15 16.04
CA GLU A 47 -13.92 -9.75 16.28
C GLU A 47 -15.10 -8.82 15.93
N ASN A 48 -14.98 -7.53 16.28
CA ASN A 48 -16.06 -6.57 16.10
C ASN A 48 -16.22 -6.16 14.63
N SER A 49 -17.43 -6.31 14.09
CA SER A 49 -17.73 -6.05 12.68
C SER A 49 -17.60 -4.57 12.29
N LEU A 50 -17.97 -3.64 13.18
CA LEU A 50 -17.81 -2.21 12.93
C LEU A 50 -16.32 -1.83 12.92
N ASP A 51 -15.55 -2.37 13.87
CA ASP A 51 -14.11 -2.14 13.93
C ASP A 51 -13.43 -2.64 12.64
N ARG A 52 -13.79 -3.84 12.15
CA ARG A 52 -13.34 -4.34 10.82
C ARG A 52 -13.73 -3.41 9.68
N CYS A 53 -14.98 -2.94 9.66
CA CYS A 53 -15.49 -2.08 8.61
C CYS A 53 -14.71 -0.75 8.54
N ILE A 54 -14.44 -0.13 9.70
CA ILE A 54 -13.64 1.10 9.80
C ILE A 54 -12.20 0.86 9.30
N LEU A 55 -11.57 -0.24 9.72
CA LEU A 55 -10.20 -0.55 9.30
C LEU A 55 -10.11 -0.85 7.79
N ARG A 56 -11.05 -1.63 7.24
CA ARG A 56 -11.07 -1.99 5.81
C ARG A 56 -11.30 -0.74 4.95
N ALA A 57 -12.26 0.09 5.32
CA ALA A 57 -12.50 1.37 4.64
C ALA A 57 -11.25 2.25 4.64
N ARG A 58 -10.51 2.30 5.76
CA ARG A 58 -9.33 3.16 5.88
C ARG A 58 -8.07 2.62 5.21
N TYR A 59 -7.78 1.33 5.36
CA TYR A 59 -6.48 0.76 5.01
C TYR A 59 -6.48 -0.16 3.78
N ILE A 60 -7.63 -0.69 3.39
CA ILE A 60 -7.76 -1.51 2.16
C ILE A 60 -8.38 -0.69 1.04
N GLU A 61 -9.47 0.04 1.33
CA GLU A 61 -10.18 0.88 0.35
C GLU A 61 -9.59 2.30 0.26
N CYS A 62 -8.66 2.65 1.16
CA CYS A 62 -7.98 3.95 1.19
C CYS A 62 -8.92 5.16 1.23
N LYS A 63 -10.12 5.02 1.81
CA LYS A 63 -11.11 6.10 1.90
C LYS A 63 -10.62 7.24 2.79
N ALA A 64 -11.01 8.45 2.41
CA ALA A 64 -10.82 9.63 3.24
C ALA A 64 -11.74 9.57 4.48
N TRP A 65 -11.34 10.21 5.57
CA TRP A 65 -12.12 10.17 6.81
C TRP A 65 -13.52 10.76 6.65
N GLU A 66 -13.66 11.77 5.81
CA GLU A 66 -14.92 12.42 5.45
C GLU A 66 -15.90 11.43 4.82
N GLN A 67 -15.41 10.57 3.91
CA GLN A 67 -16.21 9.52 3.28
C GLN A 67 -16.66 8.48 4.31
N ILE A 68 -15.74 8.02 5.16
CA ILE A 68 -16.04 7.04 6.22
C ILE A 68 -17.07 7.61 7.22
N CYS A 69 -16.92 8.89 7.60
CA CYS A 69 -17.88 9.59 8.45
C CYS A 69 -19.28 9.60 7.83
N ALA A 70 -19.38 9.94 6.53
CA ALA A 70 -20.64 9.99 5.81
C ALA A 70 -21.29 8.60 5.67
N GLU A 71 -20.51 7.59 5.28
CA GLU A 71 -21.00 6.23 5.05
C GLU A 71 -21.46 5.53 6.35
N LEU A 72 -20.73 5.73 7.45
CA LEU A 72 -21.03 5.11 8.74
C LEU A 72 -21.88 5.99 9.67
N ASN A 73 -22.28 7.18 9.20
CA ASN A 73 -23.04 8.17 9.96
C ASN A 73 -22.40 8.53 11.33
N TYR A 74 -21.08 8.72 11.33
CA TYR A 74 -20.33 9.16 12.50
C TYR A 74 -19.79 10.57 12.29
N SER A 75 -19.78 11.38 13.35
CA SER A 75 -19.04 12.64 13.31
C SER A 75 -17.53 12.40 13.25
N TRP A 76 -16.79 13.39 12.76
CA TRP A 76 -15.33 13.40 12.72
C TRP A 76 -14.69 12.99 14.06
N ARG A 77 -15.19 13.56 15.16
CA ARG A 77 -14.66 13.26 16.50
C ARG A 77 -14.94 11.82 16.92
N GLN A 78 -16.12 11.28 16.59
CA GLN A 78 -16.47 9.90 16.92
C GLN A 78 -15.62 8.92 16.14
N ILE A 79 -15.44 9.10 14.81
CA ILE A 79 -14.69 8.15 13.99
C ILE A 79 -13.22 8.07 14.42
N HIS A 80 -12.59 9.21 14.72
CA HIS A 80 -11.19 9.23 15.16
C HIS A 80 -11.01 8.62 16.55
N ARG A 81 -11.97 8.82 17.46
CA ARG A 81 -11.95 8.17 18.77
C ARG A 81 -12.14 6.65 18.66
N LEU A 82 -13.08 6.21 17.81
CA LEU A 82 -13.27 4.79 17.53
C LEU A 82 -12.00 4.19 16.93
N HIS A 83 -11.45 4.81 15.88
CA HIS A 83 -10.20 4.39 15.24
C HIS A 83 -9.04 4.27 16.23
N SER A 84 -8.81 5.29 17.07
CA SER A 84 -7.77 5.23 18.10
C SER A 84 -7.98 4.07 19.09
N ASN A 85 -9.22 3.83 19.50
CA ASN A 85 -9.55 2.71 20.38
C ASN A 85 -9.36 1.35 19.68
N ILE A 86 -9.69 1.25 18.39
CA ILE A 86 -9.47 0.04 17.59
C ILE A 86 -7.98 -0.28 17.52
N LEU A 87 -7.15 0.72 17.19
CA LEU A 87 -5.70 0.55 17.12
C LEU A 87 -5.10 0.04 18.43
N LYS A 88 -5.61 0.50 19.59
CA LYS A 88 -5.17 0.02 20.91
C LYS A 88 -5.57 -1.43 21.21
N LYS A 89 -6.57 -1.98 20.54
CA LYS A 89 -7.01 -3.38 20.73
C LYS A 89 -6.17 -4.36 19.91
N ILE A 90 -5.62 -3.89 18.78
CA ILE A 90 -4.88 -4.73 17.83
C ILE A 90 -3.36 -4.56 17.93
N ALA A 91 -2.90 -3.54 18.66
CA ALA A 91 -1.48 -3.27 18.92
C ALA A 91 -0.94 -4.10 20.09
#